data_AF-X1GQK6-F1
#
_entry.id   AF-X1GQK6-F1
#
_cell.length_a   1.000
_cell.length_b   1.000
_cell.length_c   1.000
_cell.angle_alpha   90.00
_cell.angle_beta   90.00
_cell.angle_gamma   90.00
#
_symmetry.space_group_name_H-M   'P 1'
#
loop_
_entity.id
_entity.type
_entity.pdbx_description
1 polymer ?
#
loop_
_entity_poly.entity_id
_entity_poly.type
_entity_poly.pdbx_seq_one_letter_code
_entity_poly.pdbx_strand_id
1 'polypeptide(L)'
;AEMLTRQNEGIPLDFSWSQGLMWVLGDPELDYAGRLCWHNGASIVFRSHLEILLDHQLGVVVLSNSGTAGVVVQEIAQQALKLALKEKTGIEPVEPPGPPYSSQTTWPQEELEALAGIYVTGGGYDIVKAMPGALEWTGSTGTTQRLVSLENGRFASPDSQEFQIEFSEVSERDVMIGHRTRTGLVGERYQPVPLSPVWRDRLGKYEIFNLDPLDCSRFVPEELHIVSLSIELVERDGMLIIEYTIQGPPGRLVIEPLGDTLGVIRGLGKDKGGAVQIVT
;
A
#
# COMPACT_ATOMS: atom_id res chain seq x y z
N ALA A 1 4.56 9.70 -28.32
CA ALA A 1 3.79 9.90 -27.08
C ALA A 1 3.82 8.64 -26.20
N GLU A 2 4.87 7.82 -26.29
CA GLU A 2 4.91 6.49 -25.67
C GLU A 2 4.83 6.51 -24.14
N MET A 3 5.29 7.60 -23.52
CA MET A 3 5.25 7.75 -22.07
C MET A 3 3.84 7.73 -21.47
N LEU A 4 2.82 8.06 -22.27
CA LEU A 4 1.42 8.13 -21.85
C LEU A 4 0.60 6.91 -22.31
N THR A 5 1.26 5.91 -22.91
CA THR A 5 0.66 4.62 -23.24
C THR A 5 0.79 3.70 -22.03
N ARG A 6 -0.26 2.93 -21.72
CA ARG A 6 -0.24 1.93 -20.65
C ARG A 6 0.85 0.88 -20.94
N GLN A 7 1.73 0.65 -19.96
CA GLN A 7 2.88 -0.26 -20.02
C GLN A 7 2.67 -1.53 -19.19
N ASN A 8 1.66 -1.54 -18.32
CA ASN A 8 1.36 -2.64 -17.42
C ASN A 8 0.09 -3.42 -17.81
N GLU A 9 -0.20 -3.48 -19.11
CA GLU A 9 -1.32 -4.27 -19.60
C GLU A 9 -1.07 -5.77 -19.36
N GLY A 10 -2.10 -6.49 -18.92
CA GLY A 10 -2.02 -7.93 -18.65
C GLY A 10 -1.33 -8.32 -17.34
N ILE A 11 -0.94 -7.37 -16.48
CA ILE A 11 -0.41 -7.64 -15.14
C ILE A 11 -1.59 -7.79 -14.16
N PRO A 12 -1.95 -8.99 -13.68
CA PRO A 12 -3.21 -9.19 -12.96
C PRO A 12 -3.26 -8.50 -11.59
N LEU A 13 -2.10 -8.29 -10.96
CA LEU A 13 -1.98 -7.68 -9.64
C LEU A 13 -2.04 -6.14 -9.65
N ASP A 14 -2.08 -5.52 -10.83
CA ASP A 14 -2.18 -4.06 -10.93
C ASP A 14 -3.63 -3.56 -10.87
N PHE A 15 -4.63 -4.44 -11.05
CA PHE A 15 -6.06 -4.09 -10.93
C PHE A 15 -6.44 -2.82 -11.72
N SER A 16 -6.93 -1.77 -11.04
CA SER A 16 -7.31 -0.50 -11.68
C SER A 16 -6.12 0.44 -11.91
N TRP A 17 -4.90 0.06 -11.54
CA TRP A 17 -3.71 0.86 -11.81
C TRP A 17 -3.32 0.75 -13.28
N SER A 18 -3.24 1.92 -13.92
CA SER A 18 -2.73 2.08 -15.27
C SER A 18 -1.46 2.91 -15.20
N GLN A 19 -0.36 2.35 -15.68
CA GLN A 19 0.96 2.96 -15.55
C GLN A 19 1.58 3.16 -16.94
N GLY A 20 1.97 4.40 -17.25
CA GLY A 20 2.83 4.76 -18.37
C GLY A 20 4.31 4.78 -17.97
N LEU A 21 5.18 5.27 -18.86
CA LEU A 21 6.59 5.48 -18.50
C LEU A 21 6.70 6.74 -17.64
N MET A 22 6.91 6.57 -16.33
CA MET A 22 6.96 7.64 -15.32
C MET A 22 5.64 8.36 -15.03
N TRP A 23 4.50 7.81 -15.47
CA TRP A 23 3.18 8.45 -15.29
C TRP A 23 2.14 7.47 -14.78
N VAL A 24 1.40 7.83 -13.75
CA VAL A 24 0.12 7.16 -13.47
C VAL A 24 -0.90 7.71 -14.48
N LEU A 25 -1.67 6.82 -15.09
CA LEU A 25 -2.68 7.15 -16.09
C LEU A 25 -4.07 7.02 -15.47
N GLY A 26 -4.88 8.07 -15.59
CA GLY A 26 -6.19 8.18 -14.93
C GLY A 26 -6.11 8.62 -13.48
N ASP A 27 -7.22 9.15 -12.97
CA ASP A 27 -7.48 9.55 -11.58
C ASP A 27 -9.01 9.58 -11.41
N PRO A 28 -9.61 8.69 -10.59
CA PRO A 28 -11.06 8.67 -10.39
C PRO A 28 -11.66 10.04 -10.10
N GLU A 29 -10.95 10.89 -9.35
CA GLU A 29 -11.38 12.26 -9.01
C GLU A 29 -11.62 13.16 -10.24
N LEU A 30 -11.05 12.80 -11.38
CA LEU A 30 -11.05 13.55 -12.63
C LEU A 30 -11.36 12.68 -13.86
N ASP A 31 -11.79 11.42 -13.69
CA ASP A 31 -12.09 10.51 -14.82
C ASP A 31 -13.21 11.06 -15.74
N TYR A 32 -14.12 11.87 -15.21
CA TYR A 32 -15.16 12.55 -15.98
C TYR A 32 -14.60 13.61 -16.97
N ALA A 33 -13.34 14.01 -16.81
CA ALA A 33 -12.63 15.00 -17.61
C ALA A 33 -11.77 14.38 -18.74
N GLY A 34 -11.95 13.09 -19.03
CA GLY A 34 -11.23 12.41 -20.11
C GLY A 34 -9.82 11.97 -19.72
N ARG A 35 -8.91 11.91 -20.70
CA ARG A 35 -7.56 11.36 -20.47
C ARG A 35 -6.72 12.29 -19.61
N LEU A 36 -6.07 11.70 -18.61
CA LEU A 36 -5.17 12.42 -17.73
C LEU A 36 -3.96 11.57 -17.34
N CYS A 37 -2.92 12.26 -16.87
CA CYS A 37 -1.76 11.62 -16.25
C CYS A 37 -1.24 12.44 -15.08
N TRP A 38 -0.69 11.76 -14.07
CA TRP A 38 -0.09 12.43 -12.91
C TRP A 38 1.13 11.70 -12.37
N HIS A 39 1.91 12.41 -11.57
CA HIS A 39 3.01 11.84 -10.81
C HIS A 39 3.22 12.60 -9.49
N ASN A 40 3.54 11.85 -8.44
CA ASN A 40 3.86 12.37 -7.13
C ASN A 40 5.37 12.40 -6.88
N GLY A 41 5.83 13.35 -6.06
CA GLY A 41 7.20 13.37 -5.59
C GLY A 41 7.25 13.59 -4.10
N ALA A 42 8.16 12.87 -3.44
CA ALA A 42 8.42 13.02 -2.02
C ALA A 42 9.92 12.88 -1.76
N SER A 43 10.45 13.81 -0.97
CA SER A 43 11.73 13.65 -0.27
C SER A 43 11.47 13.76 1.24
N ILE A 44 12.46 14.07 2.08
CA ILE A 44 12.27 14.18 3.53
C ILE A 44 11.21 15.27 3.85
N VAL A 45 11.47 16.50 3.42
CA VAL A 45 10.62 17.67 3.75
C VAL A 45 9.86 18.24 2.57
N PHE A 46 10.06 17.73 1.34
CA PHE A 46 9.37 18.26 0.16
C PHE A 46 8.32 17.29 -0.36
N ARG A 47 7.20 17.83 -0.82
CA ARG A 47 6.12 17.11 -1.50
C ARG A 47 5.80 17.83 -2.79
N SER A 48 5.51 17.07 -3.84
CA SER A 48 5.11 17.61 -5.13
C SER A 48 4.02 16.76 -5.76
N HIS A 49 3.13 17.41 -6.48
CA HIS A 49 2.13 16.78 -7.33
C HIS A 49 2.12 17.49 -8.68
N LEU A 50 2.09 16.71 -9.77
CA LEU A 50 1.90 17.19 -11.13
C LEU A 50 0.80 16.35 -11.77
N GLU A 51 -0.20 17.01 -12.32
CA GLU A 51 -1.33 16.36 -13.01
C GLU A 51 -1.73 17.15 -14.25
N ILE A 52 -2.10 16.43 -15.30
CA ILE A 52 -2.39 16.99 -16.62
C ILE A 52 -3.67 16.35 -17.16
N LEU A 53 -4.68 17.18 -17.44
CA LEU A 53 -5.85 16.83 -18.25
C LEU A 53 -5.49 17.01 -19.73
N LEU A 54 -5.12 15.91 -20.39
CA LEU A 54 -4.55 15.90 -21.73
C LEU A 54 -5.53 16.45 -22.77
N ASP A 55 -6.79 16.02 -22.70
CA ASP A 55 -7.84 16.39 -23.66
C ASP A 55 -8.27 17.86 -23.53
N HIS A 56 -7.98 18.47 -22.38
CA HIS A 56 -8.32 19.87 -22.09
C HIS A 56 -7.11 20.79 -22.12
N GLN A 57 -5.89 20.28 -22.35
CA GLN A 57 -4.64 21.05 -22.29
C GLN A 57 -4.54 21.90 -21.01
N LEU A 58 -4.91 21.29 -19.87
CA LEU A 58 -4.78 21.87 -18.55
C LEU A 58 -3.80 21.04 -17.75
N GLY A 59 -2.91 21.70 -17.01
CA GLY A 59 -1.98 21.03 -16.12
C GLY A 59 -1.71 21.89 -14.90
N VAL A 60 -1.50 21.23 -13.77
CA VAL A 60 -1.23 21.87 -12.49
C VAL A 60 0.00 21.23 -11.85
N VAL A 61 0.85 22.07 -11.28
CA VAL A 61 1.98 21.66 -10.44
C VAL A 61 1.80 22.30 -9.07
N VAL A 62 1.83 21.49 -8.02
CA VAL A 62 1.82 21.97 -6.64
C VAL A 62 3.07 21.47 -5.95
N LEU A 63 3.80 22.38 -5.31
CA LEU A 63 5.02 22.09 -4.56
C LEU A 63 4.85 22.54 -3.12
N SER A 64 5.34 21.75 -2.18
CA SER A 64 5.39 22.08 -0.77
C SER A 64 6.74 21.72 -0.16
N ASN A 65 7.18 22.55 0.78
CA ASN A 65 8.37 22.36 1.60
C ASN A 65 8.02 21.83 3.00
N SER A 66 6.86 21.18 3.15
CA SER A 66 6.50 20.43 4.36
C SER A 66 6.40 18.93 4.07
N GLY A 67 7.06 18.11 4.90
CA GLY A 67 7.01 16.65 4.83
C GLY A 67 5.61 16.07 5.11
N THR A 68 4.73 16.83 5.75
CA THR A 68 3.35 16.42 6.03
C THR A 68 2.36 16.79 4.92
N ALA A 69 2.82 17.48 3.88
CA ALA A 69 1.93 18.03 2.85
C ALA A 69 1.52 17.03 1.75
N GLY A 70 1.75 15.72 1.92
CA GLY A 70 1.54 14.74 0.85
C GLY A 70 0.12 14.72 0.30
N VAL A 71 -0.88 14.65 1.18
CA VAL A 71 -2.30 14.65 0.80
C VAL A 71 -2.72 16.02 0.23
N VAL A 72 -2.35 17.10 0.92
CA VAL A 72 -2.82 18.44 0.56
C VAL A 72 -2.30 18.93 -0.80
N VAL A 73 -1.08 18.55 -1.22
CA VAL A 73 -0.58 18.96 -2.55
C VAL A 73 -1.40 18.32 -3.68
N GLN A 74 -1.87 17.09 -3.49
CA GLN A 74 -2.73 16.40 -4.44
C GLN A 74 -4.14 17.01 -4.45
N GLU A 75 -4.75 17.21 -3.28
CA GLU A 75 -6.09 17.81 -3.18
C GLU A 75 -6.13 19.20 -3.82
N ILE A 76 -5.12 20.06 -3.56
CA ILE A 76 -5.03 21.38 -4.18
C ILE A 76 -4.93 21.26 -5.70
N ALA A 77 -4.14 20.32 -6.22
CA ALA A 77 -3.97 20.13 -7.65
C ALA A 77 -5.29 19.71 -8.32
N GLN A 78 -5.96 18.71 -7.75
CA GLN A 78 -7.25 18.22 -8.23
C GLN A 78 -8.32 19.32 -8.19
N GLN A 79 -8.43 20.06 -7.09
CA GLN A 79 -9.40 21.16 -6.98
C GLN A 79 -9.11 22.30 -7.96
N ALA A 80 -7.84 22.66 -8.16
CA ALA A 80 -7.45 23.65 -9.15
C ALA A 80 -7.83 23.21 -10.58
N LEU A 81 -7.61 21.94 -10.92
CA LEU A 81 -8.01 21.37 -12.21
C LEU A 81 -9.52 21.31 -12.38
N LYS A 82 -10.28 20.89 -11.36
CA LYS A 82 -11.76 20.89 -11.35
C LYS A 82 -12.30 22.29 -11.66
N LEU A 83 -11.78 23.33 -11.00
CA LEU A 83 -12.17 24.72 -11.23
C LEU A 83 -11.77 25.25 -12.61
N ALA A 84 -10.52 24.98 -13.05
CA ALA A 84 -10.03 25.42 -14.35
C ALA A 84 -10.78 24.76 -15.51
N LEU A 85 -11.16 23.48 -15.37
CA LEU A 85 -11.95 22.75 -16.34
C LEU A 85 -13.35 23.35 -16.47
N LYS A 86 -14.02 23.58 -15.34
CA LYS A 86 -15.34 24.22 -15.31
C LYS A 86 -15.33 25.58 -15.99
N GLU A 87 -14.36 26.44 -15.67
CA GLU A 87 -14.26 27.76 -16.29
C GLU A 87 -13.98 27.67 -17.79
N LYS A 88 -13.08 26.77 -18.22
CA LYS A 88 -12.67 26.65 -19.62
C LYS A 88 -13.74 26.01 -20.52
N THR A 89 -14.53 25.09 -19.99
CA THR A 89 -15.38 24.18 -20.80
C THR A 89 -16.84 24.13 -20.38
N GLY A 90 -17.17 24.60 -19.16
CA GLY A 90 -18.48 24.44 -18.56
C GLY A 90 -18.77 23.04 -18.01
N ILE A 91 -17.82 22.11 -18.05
CA ILE A 91 -17.97 20.77 -17.46
C ILE A 91 -17.96 20.89 -15.94
N GLU A 92 -19.02 20.43 -15.29
CA GLU A 92 -19.15 20.43 -13.84
C GLU A 92 -18.43 19.23 -13.22
N PRO A 93 -17.79 19.40 -12.03
CA PRO A 93 -17.18 18.29 -11.32
C PRO A 93 -18.17 17.19 -10.95
N VAL A 94 -17.73 15.94 -11.10
CA VAL A 94 -18.49 14.75 -10.71
C VAL A 94 -17.71 14.01 -9.62
N GLU A 95 -18.39 13.64 -8.54
CA GLU A 95 -17.82 12.81 -7.49
C GLU A 95 -17.54 11.40 -8.05
N PRO A 96 -16.34 10.84 -7.82
CA PRO A 96 -16.04 9.48 -8.28
C PRO A 96 -16.98 8.48 -7.63
N PRO A 97 -17.44 7.47 -8.38
CA PRO A 97 -18.24 6.41 -7.79
C PRO A 97 -17.37 5.62 -6.79
N GLY A 98 -17.91 5.39 -5.60
CA GLY A 98 -17.38 4.39 -4.67
C GLY A 98 -17.64 2.96 -5.18
N PRO A 99 -17.21 1.94 -4.42
CA PRO A 99 -17.54 0.56 -4.75
C PRO A 99 -19.07 0.36 -4.72
N PRO A 100 -19.63 -0.51 -5.57
CA PRO A 100 -21.07 -0.71 -5.66
C PRO A 100 -21.61 -1.22 -4.31
N TYR A 101 -22.68 -0.57 -3.82
CA TYR A 101 -23.38 -1.02 -2.63
C TYR A 101 -23.93 -2.44 -2.82
N SER A 102 -23.84 -3.26 -1.79
CA SER A 102 -24.37 -4.62 -1.76
C SER A 102 -25.00 -4.91 -0.41
N SER A 103 -26.12 -5.63 -0.37
CA SER A 103 -26.77 -5.97 0.90
C SER A 103 -25.84 -6.85 1.75
N GLN A 104 -25.89 -6.68 3.07
CA GLN A 104 -25.23 -7.59 3.98
C GLN A 104 -25.85 -8.99 3.87
N THR A 105 -25.02 -10.01 3.96
CA THR A 105 -25.42 -11.41 3.93
C THR A 105 -24.64 -12.20 4.98
N THR A 106 -25.00 -13.47 5.16
CA THR A 106 -24.31 -14.38 6.07
C THR A 106 -23.57 -15.43 5.26
N TRP A 107 -22.27 -15.56 5.50
CA TRP A 107 -21.47 -16.64 4.94
C TRP A 107 -21.39 -17.83 5.90
N PRO A 108 -21.25 -19.06 5.37
CA PRO A 108 -20.93 -20.23 6.19
C PRO A 108 -19.66 -20.00 7.02
N GLN A 109 -19.65 -20.50 8.25
CA GLN A 109 -18.52 -20.33 9.17
C GLN A 109 -17.22 -20.94 8.61
N GLU A 110 -17.31 -22.08 7.93
CA GLU A 110 -16.17 -22.75 7.28
C GLU A 110 -15.51 -21.87 6.20
N GLU A 111 -16.31 -21.12 5.44
CA GLU A 111 -15.78 -20.18 4.44
C GLU A 111 -15.06 -19.02 5.11
N LEU A 112 -15.58 -18.49 6.22
CA LEU A 112 -14.90 -17.44 6.98
C LEU A 112 -13.57 -17.95 7.58
N GLU A 113 -13.55 -19.19 8.08
CA GLU A 113 -12.36 -19.85 8.60
C GLU A 113 -11.29 -20.06 7.52
N ALA A 114 -11.71 -20.38 6.29
CA ALA A 114 -10.80 -20.52 5.16
C ALA A 114 -10.08 -19.20 4.80
N LEU A 115 -10.72 -18.05 5.05
CA LEU A 115 -10.14 -16.71 4.83
C LEU A 115 -9.25 -16.23 5.99
N ALA A 116 -9.38 -16.82 7.18
CA ALA A 116 -8.60 -16.44 8.34
C ALA A 116 -7.10 -16.72 8.13
N GLY A 117 -6.25 -15.83 8.63
CA GLY A 117 -4.81 -15.97 8.47
C GLY A 117 -4.05 -14.67 8.63
N ILE A 118 -2.75 -14.75 8.35
CA ILE A 118 -1.85 -13.61 8.33
C ILE A 118 -1.73 -13.14 6.88
N TYR A 119 -1.84 -11.83 6.67
CA TYR A 119 -1.66 -11.19 5.38
C TYR A 119 -0.54 -10.17 5.47
N VAL A 120 0.50 -10.33 4.65
CA VAL A 120 1.63 -9.39 4.59
C VAL A 120 1.20 -8.19 3.77
N THR A 121 1.25 -7.00 4.37
CA THR A 121 0.76 -5.73 3.79
C THR A 121 1.90 -4.72 3.67
N GLY A 122 1.61 -3.55 3.08
CA GLY A 122 2.57 -2.44 3.03
C GLY A 122 3.09 -2.00 4.40
N GLY A 123 2.28 -2.15 5.46
CA GLY A 123 2.62 -1.79 6.85
C GLY A 123 3.31 -2.91 7.65
N GLY A 124 3.63 -4.04 7.01
CA GLY A 124 4.17 -5.24 7.66
C GLY A 124 3.22 -6.40 7.46
N TYR A 125 2.31 -6.61 8.42
CA TYR A 125 1.29 -7.64 8.30
C TYR A 125 0.04 -7.27 9.09
N ASP A 126 -1.05 -7.88 8.67
CA ASP A 126 -2.36 -7.82 9.26
C ASP A 126 -2.81 -9.24 9.63
N ILE A 127 -3.72 -9.34 10.60
CA ILE A 127 -4.30 -10.61 11.04
C ILE A 127 -5.80 -10.57 10.78
N VAL A 128 -6.30 -11.58 10.07
CA VAL A 128 -7.73 -11.81 9.85
C VAL A 128 -8.15 -13.04 10.65
N LYS A 129 -9.16 -12.89 11.49
CA LYS A 129 -9.75 -13.98 12.28
C LYS A 129 -11.20 -14.19 11.87
N ALA A 130 -11.60 -15.46 11.80
CA ALA A 130 -13.01 -15.80 11.67
C ALA A 130 -13.71 -15.65 13.03
N MET A 131 -14.84 -14.95 13.02
CA MET A 131 -15.77 -14.83 14.13
C MET A 131 -17.13 -15.38 13.67
N PRO A 132 -18.05 -15.73 14.58
CA PRO A 132 -19.41 -16.12 14.20
C PRO A 132 -20.06 -15.08 13.28
N GLY A 133 -20.26 -15.45 12.01
CA GLY A 133 -20.90 -14.65 10.97
C GLY A 133 -20.15 -13.39 10.52
N ALA A 134 -18.85 -13.26 10.79
CA ALA A 134 -18.04 -12.12 10.36
C ALA A 134 -16.53 -12.43 10.36
N LEU A 135 -15.75 -11.52 9.79
CA LEU A 135 -14.30 -11.49 10.01
C LEU A 135 -13.95 -10.38 11.00
N GLU A 136 -12.90 -10.59 11.78
CA GLU A 136 -12.21 -9.56 12.54
C GLU A 136 -10.87 -9.31 11.86
N TRP A 137 -10.61 -8.06 11.45
CA TRP A 137 -9.36 -7.66 10.81
C TRP A 137 -8.60 -6.71 11.73
N THR A 138 -7.42 -7.14 12.17
CA THR A 138 -6.45 -6.33 12.91
C THR A 138 -5.33 -5.89 11.98
N GLY A 139 -5.25 -4.59 11.73
CA GLY A 139 -4.18 -4.01 10.91
C GLY A 139 -2.84 -3.91 11.66
N SER A 140 -1.77 -3.66 10.92
CA SER A 140 -0.40 -3.47 11.46
C SER A 140 -0.28 -2.45 12.62
N THR A 141 -1.17 -1.47 12.73
CA THR A 141 -1.21 -0.52 13.86
C THR A 141 -1.82 -1.09 15.15
N GLY A 142 -2.36 -2.32 15.11
CA GLY A 142 -3.14 -2.94 16.18
C GLY A 142 -4.61 -2.52 16.20
N THR A 143 -5.05 -1.66 15.27
CA THR A 143 -6.46 -1.30 15.14
C THR A 143 -7.25 -2.47 14.59
N THR A 144 -8.34 -2.82 15.27
CA THR A 144 -9.22 -3.92 14.91
C THR A 144 -10.56 -3.41 14.40
N GLN A 145 -11.08 -4.02 13.34
CA GLN A 145 -12.41 -3.75 12.81
C GLN A 145 -13.17 -5.04 12.47
N ARG A 146 -14.49 -4.99 12.62
CA ARG A 146 -15.40 -6.06 12.21
C ARG A 146 -15.76 -5.89 10.75
N LEU A 147 -15.70 -6.98 10.01
CA LEU A 147 -16.06 -7.07 8.60
C LEU A 147 -17.24 -8.02 8.41
N VAL A 148 -18.32 -7.53 7.82
CA VAL A 148 -19.52 -8.32 7.50
C VAL A 148 -19.53 -8.68 6.02
N SER A 149 -20.01 -9.89 5.70
CA SER A 149 -20.10 -10.34 4.31
C SER A 149 -21.19 -9.61 3.54
N LEU A 150 -20.98 -9.43 2.24
CA LEU A 150 -21.89 -8.79 1.30
C LEU A 150 -22.31 -9.78 0.21
N GLU A 151 -23.48 -9.58 -0.40
CA GLU A 151 -24.00 -10.46 -1.47
C GLU A 151 -23.10 -10.52 -2.72
N ASN A 152 -22.29 -9.48 -2.95
CA ASN A 152 -21.32 -9.42 -4.05
C ASN A 152 -20.03 -10.21 -3.79
N GLY A 153 -19.95 -10.93 -2.67
CA GLY A 153 -18.80 -11.74 -2.28
C GLY A 153 -17.64 -10.98 -1.65
N ARG A 154 -17.90 -9.75 -1.19
CA ARG A 154 -16.93 -8.90 -0.51
C ARG A 154 -17.31 -8.72 0.96
N PHE A 155 -16.47 -7.98 1.67
CA PHE A 155 -16.63 -7.67 3.08
C PHE A 155 -16.52 -6.16 3.29
N ALA A 156 -17.26 -5.62 4.25
CA ALA A 156 -17.16 -4.20 4.60
C ALA A 156 -17.39 -3.99 6.10
N SER A 157 -17.15 -2.77 6.57
CA SER A 157 -17.62 -2.36 7.89
C SER A 157 -19.16 -2.44 7.93
N PRO A 158 -19.78 -2.86 9.05
CA PRO A 158 -21.24 -2.92 9.16
C PRO A 158 -21.92 -1.56 8.91
N ASP A 159 -21.23 -0.46 9.21
CA ASP A 159 -21.78 0.89 9.16
C ASP A 159 -21.38 1.68 7.90
N SER A 160 -20.44 1.16 7.09
CA SER A 160 -19.98 1.83 5.86
C SER A 160 -19.41 0.85 4.83
N GLN A 161 -19.80 1.05 3.57
CA GLN A 161 -19.30 0.31 2.41
C GLN A 161 -18.40 1.16 1.49
N GLU A 162 -17.93 2.34 1.93
CA GLU A 162 -16.98 3.16 1.17
C GLU A 162 -15.65 2.42 0.89
N PHE A 163 -15.37 1.41 1.72
CA PHE A 163 -14.28 0.47 1.52
C PHE A 163 -14.80 -0.95 1.63
N GLN A 164 -14.59 -1.73 0.58
CA GLN A 164 -14.88 -3.16 0.56
C GLN A 164 -13.59 -3.95 0.39
N ILE A 165 -13.52 -5.12 1.03
CA ILE A 165 -12.42 -6.06 0.94
C ILE A 165 -12.90 -7.32 0.22
N GLU A 166 -12.10 -7.81 -0.70
CA GLU A 166 -12.26 -9.09 -1.37
C GLU A 166 -11.06 -9.97 -1.04
N PHE A 167 -11.31 -11.25 -0.79
CA PHE A 167 -10.27 -12.27 -0.67
C PHE A 167 -10.36 -13.16 -1.90
N SER A 168 -9.26 -13.29 -2.64
CA SER A 168 -9.26 -13.98 -3.92
C SER A 168 -7.90 -14.57 -4.23
N GLU A 169 -7.85 -15.54 -5.14
CA GLU A 169 -6.62 -16.05 -5.72
C GLU A 169 -6.34 -15.32 -7.04
N VAL A 170 -5.19 -14.65 -7.14
CA VAL A 170 -4.77 -13.94 -8.35
C VAL A 170 -3.36 -14.36 -8.73
N SER A 171 -3.22 -15.01 -9.88
CA SER A 171 -1.92 -15.55 -10.36
C SER A 171 -1.27 -16.50 -9.33
N GLU A 172 -2.04 -17.48 -8.85
CA GLU A 172 -1.61 -18.50 -7.86
C GLU A 172 -1.22 -17.90 -6.49
N ARG A 173 -1.73 -16.70 -6.18
CA ARG A 173 -1.49 -16.01 -4.90
C ARG A 173 -2.80 -15.69 -4.22
N ASP A 174 -2.94 -16.13 -2.99
CA ASP A 174 -4.02 -15.70 -2.10
C ASP A 174 -3.78 -14.25 -1.69
N VAL A 175 -4.69 -13.35 -2.07
CA VAL A 175 -4.56 -11.91 -1.86
C VAL A 175 -5.80 -11.29 -1.23
N MET A 176 -5.56 -10.23 -0.47
CA MET A 176 -6.58 -9.30 0.00
C MET A 176 -6.60 -8.10 -0.93
N ILE A 177 -7.76 -7.80 -1.50
CA ILE A 177 -7.99 -6.75 -2.50
C ILE A 177 -8.93 -5.71 -1.90
N GLY A 178 -8.55 -4.45 -1.97
CA GLY A 178 -9.32 -3.33 -1.48
C GLY A 178 -10.03 -2.62 -2.62
N HIS A 179 -11.31 -2.31 -2.41
CA HIS A 179 -12.16 -1.61 -3.37
C HIS A 179 -12.63 -0.29 -2.75
N ARG A 180 -12.20 0.82 -3.34
CA ARG A 180 -12.68 2.20 -3.10
C ARG A 180 -13.05 2.82 -4.46
N THR A 181 -12.74 4.10 -4.66
CA THR A 181 -12.69 4.73 -5.99
C THR A 181 -11.68 4.05 -6.92
N ARG A 182 -10.65 3.39 -6.36
CA ARG A 182 -9.77 2.45 -7.05
C ARG A 182 -9.81 1.08 -6.41
N THR A 183 -9.54 0.06 -7.22
CA THR A 183 -9.29 -1.30 -6.77
C THR A 183 -7.79 -1.56 -6.74
N GLY A 184 -7.29 -2.12 -5.65
CA GLY A 184 -5.86 -2.40 -5.52
C GLY A 184 -5.55 -3.46 -4.48
N LEU A 185 -4.32 -3.96 -4.54
CA LEU A 185 -3.82 -4.93 -3.58
C LEU A 185 -3.67 -4.32 -2.19
N VAL A 186 -4.09 -5.05 -1.16
CA VAL A 186 -3.87 -4.68 0.25
C VAL A 186 -2.80 -5.57 0.89
N GLY A 187 -2.84 -6.88 0.62
CA GLY A 187 -1.85 -7.82 1.14
C GLY A 187 -1.89 -9.19 0.49
N GLU A 188 -0.86 -9.99 0.76
CA GLU A 188 -0.71 -11.39 0.33
C GLU A 188 -0.78 -12.30 1.54
N ARG A 189 -1.51 -13.42 1.44
CA ARG A 189 -1.58 -14.43 2.52
C ARG A 189 -0.19 -15.01 2.76
N TYR A 190 0.13 -15.20 4.03
CA TYR A 190 1.40 -15.77 4.46
C TYR A 190 1.20 -16.82 5.55
N GLN A 191 1.93 -17.92 5.41
CA GLN A 191 2.01 -18.97 6.41
C GLN A 191 3.40 -18.91 7.07
N PRO A 192 3.50 -18.52 8.35
CA PRO A 192 4.78 -18.45 9.04
C PRO A 192 5.51 -19.79 9.03
N VAL A 193 6.82 -19.75 8.76
CA VAL A 193 7.71 -20.89 8.89
C VAL A 193 8.37 -20.91 10.28
N PRO A 194 8.58 -22.09 10.90
CA PRO A 194 9.24 -22.17 12.20
C PRO A 194 10.65 -21.60 12.19
N LEU A 195 10.98 -20.79 13.21
CA LEU A 195 12.30 -20.20 13.36
C LEU A 195 13.33 -21.21 13.88
N SER A 196 14.50 -21.28 13.23
CA SER A 196 15.63 -22.07 13.71
C SER A 196 16.24 -21.43 14.96
N PRO A 197 16.91 -22.20 15.83
CA PRO A 197 17.65 -21.64 16.97
C PRO A 197 18.66 -20.57 16.54
N VAL A 198 19.30 -20.75 15.38
CA VAL A 198 20.30 -19.81 14.85
C VAL A 198 19.69 -18.43 14.55
N TRP A 199 18.45 -18.38 14.05
CA TRP A 199 17.73 -17.10 13.88
C TRP A 199 17.30 -16.49 15.21
N ARG A 200 16.89 -17.31 16.19
CA ARG A 200 16.54 -16.81 17.53
C ARG A 200 17.74 -16.20 18.25
N ASP A 201 18.91 -16.78 18.09
CA ASP A 201 20.17 -16.25 18.67
C ASP A 201 20.59 -14.91 18.04
N ARG A 202 19.99 -14.53 16.90
CA ARG A 202 20.23 -13.25 16.22
C ARG A 202 19.20 -12.17 16.56
N LEU A 203 18.18 -12.46 17.36
CA LEU A 203 17.21 -11.43 17.72
C LEU A 203 17.87 -10.31 18.52
N GLY A 204 17.35 -9.09 18.36
CA GLY A 204 17.83 -7.90 19.05
C GLY A 204 18.15 -6.75 18.11
N LYS A 205 18.82 -5.75 18.67
CA LYS A 205 19.12 -4.49 18.00
C LYS A 205 20.40 -4.58 17.16
N TYR A 206 20.33 -4.04 15.94
CA TYR A 206 21.45 -3.89 15.02
C TYR A 206 21.65 -2.43 14.67
N GLU A 207 22.91 -2.04 14.48
CA GLU A 207 23.32 -0.70 14.04
C GLU A 207 23.96 -0.80 12.65
N ILE A 208 23.58 0.13 11.77
CA ILE A 208 24.10 0.25 10.42
C ILE A 208 25.39 1.07 10.47
N PHE A 209 26.54 0.40 10.29
CA PHE A 209 27.85 1.06 10.31
C PHE A 209 28.49 1.20 8.92
N ASN A 210 27.94 0.55 7.90
CA ASN A 210 28.49 0.43 6.56
C ASN A 210 27.62 1.06 5.46
N LEU A 211 26.97 2.19 5.76
CA LEU A 211 26.22 2.96 4.76
C LEU A 211 27.06 3.23 3.51
N ASP A 212 26.43 3.22 2.33
CA ASP A 212 27.07 3.60 1.08
C ASP A 212 27.71 5.00 1.20
N PRO A 213 28.93 5.26 0.69
CA PRO A 213 29.55 6.57 0.75
C PRO A 213 28.73 7.70 0.09
N LEU A 214 27.86 7.36 -0.87
CA LEU A 214 26.98 8.28 -1.58
C LEU A 214 25.56 8.34 -0.98
N ASP A 215 25.31 7.64 0.13
CA ASP A 215 24.00 7.67 0.79
C ASP A 215 23.66 9.08 1.28
N CYS A 216 22.44 9.54 0.99
CA CYS A 216 22.02 10.91 1.30
C CYS A 216 21.98 11.20 2.81
N SER A 217 21.76 10.18 3.66
CA SER A 217 21.77 10.31 5.12
C SER A 217 23.10 10.83 5.67
N ARG A 218 24.21 10.62 4.95
CA ARG A 218 25.53 11.14 5.30
C ARG A 218 25.66 12.65 5.15
N PHE A 219 24.77 13.27 4.39
CA PHE A 219 24.82 14.70 4.04
C PHE A 219 23.69 15.51 4.67
N VAL A 220 22.86 14.89 5.51
CA VAL A 220 21.78 15.56 6.23
C VAL A 220 21.88 15.29 7.74
N PRO A 221 21.40 16.21 8.59
CA PRO A 221 21.27 15.98 10.03
C PRO A 221 20.43 14.73 10.35
N GLU A 222 20.67 14.10 11.50
CA GLU A 222 19.96 12.89 11.95
C GLU A 222 18.44 13.09 12.00
N GLU A 223 17.99 14.30 12.34
CA GLU A 223 16.56 14.66 12.39
C GLU A 223 15.89 14.59 11.00
N LEU A 224 16.68 14.61 9.93
CA LEU A 224 16.23 14.48 8.55
C LEU A 224 16.47 13.07 7.97
N HIS A 225 16.93 12.10 8.78
CA HIS A 225 17.03 10.72 8.31
C HIS A 225 15.63 10.14 8.07
N ILE A 226 15.40 9.58 6.88
CA ILE A 226 14.11 8.95 6.53
C ILE A 226 13.91 7.66 7.32
N VAL A 227 15.00 6.93 7.54
CA VAL A 227 15.05 5.63 8.21
C VAL A 227 16.12 5.69 9.30
N SER A 228 15.86 5.09 10.45
CA SER A 228 16.84 4.97 11.52
C SER A 228 18.07 4.15 11.07
N LEU A 229 19.25 4.55 11.52
CA LEU A 229 20.47 3.75 11.36
C LEU A 229 20.55 2.54 12.29
N SER A 230 19.43 2.22 12.94
CA SER A 230 19.27 0.99 13.70
C SER A 230 18.02 0.26 13.26
N ILE A 231 18.09 -1.06 13.30
CA ILE A 231 16.93 -1.95 13.12
C ILE A 231 16.85 -2.89 14.31
N GLU A 232 15.68 -3.48 14.52
CA GLU A 232 15.49 -4.55 15.51
C GLU A 232 14.98 -5.79 14.81
N LEU A 233 15.66 -6.91 15.01
CA LEU A 233 15.21 -8.22 14.56
C LEU A 233 14.42 -8.87 15.70
N VAL A 234 13.12 -9.11 15.48
CA VAL A 234 12.20 -9.60 16.51
C VAL A 234 11.43 -10.82 16.02
N GLU A 235 10.98 -11.65 16.96
CA GLU A 235 9.98 -12.69 16.72
C GLU A 235 8.61 -12.16 17.19
N ARG A 236 7.63 -12.07 16.29
CA ARG A 236 6.24 -11.69 16.60
C ARG A 236 5.29 -12.60 15.84
N ASP A 237 4.25 -13.09 16.52
CA ASP A 237 3.22 -13.97 15.94
C ASP A 237 3.81 -15.18 15.17
N GLY A 238 4.94 -15.72 15.67
CA GLY A 238 5.67 -16.83 15.05
C GLY A 238 6.45 -16.47 13.78
N MET A 239 6.61 -15.18 13.47
CA MET A 239 7.33 -14.67 12.31
C MET A 239 8.59 -13.92 12.72
N LEU A 240 9.61 -13.99 11.86
CA LEU A 240 10.78 -13.12 11.94
C LEU A 240 10.45 -11.76 11.30
N ILE A 241 10.69 -10.69 12.03
CA ILE A 241 10.36 -9.34 11.59
C ILE A 241 11.58 -8.42 11.77
N ILE A 242 11.85 -7.61 10.75
CA ILE A 242 12.71 -6.43 10.91
C ILE A 242 11.80 -5.24 11.23
N GLU A 243 11.95 -4.69 12.42
CA GLU A 243 11.36 -3.41 12.80
C GLU A 243 12.38 -2.29 12.59
N TYR A 244 11.94 -1.19 11.99
CA TYR A 244 12.77 -0.03 11.74
C TYR A 244 11.94 1.24 11.94
N THR A 245 12.59 2.30 12.42
CA THR A 245 11.91 3.58 12.58
C THR A 245 12.04 4.36 11.29
N ILE A 246 10.95 4.96 10.85
CA ILE A 246 10.94 5.96 9.78
C ILE A 246 10.35 7.26 10.32
N GLN A 247 10.48 8.36 9.60
CA GLN A 247 9.68 9.55 9.90
C GLN A 247 8.18 9.23 9.71
N GLY A 248 7.52 8.79 10.77
CA GLY A 248 6.14 8.28 10.76
C GLY A 248 5.94 7.06 11.67
N PRO A 249 4.89 6.24 11.43
CA PRO A 249 4.73 4.96 12.09
C PRO A 249 5.93 4.03 11.81
N PRO A 250 6.35 3.20 12.77
CA PRO A 250 7.45 2.27 12.55
C PRO A 250 7.14 1.32 11.39
N GLY A 251 8.15 1.09 10.55
CA GLY A 251 8.08 0.15 9.46
C GLY A 251 8.37 -1.28 9.93
N ARG A 252 7.76 -2.25 9.26
CA ARG A 252 7.99 -3.67 9.51
C ARG A 252 8.21 -4.41 8.19
N LEU A 253 9.18 -5.32 8.17
CA LEU A 253 9.38 -6.28 7.08
C LEU A 253 9.25 -7.70 7.64
N VAL A 254 8.35 -8.49 7.06
CA VAL A 254 8.21 -9.91 7.38
C VAL A 254 9.27 -10.68 6.63
N ILE A 255 10.09 -11.44 7.36
CA ILE A 255 11.17 -12.26 6.80
C ILE A 255 10.75 -13.73 6.87
N GLU A 256 10.85 -14.41 5.74
CA GLU A 256 10.79 -15.87 5.67
C GLU A 256 12.22 -16.44 5.59
N PRO A 257 12.72 -17.10 6.63
CA PRO A 257 13.96 -17.85 6.57
C PRO A 257 13.92 -18.94 5.50
N LEU A 258 14.86 -18.91 4.55
CA LEU A 258 15.10 -20.00 3.60
C LEU A 258 16.17 -20.98 4.09
N GLY A 259 16.93 -20.56 5.11
CA GLY A 259 17.98 -21.33 5.78
C GLY A 259 18.60 -20.46 6.88
N ASP A 260 19.73 -20.89 7.44
CA ASP A 260 20.33 -20.19 8.58
C ASP A 260 21.06 -18.88 8.22
N THR A 261 21.21 -18.55 6.93
CA THR A 261 21.95 -17.36 6.47
C THR A 261 21.20 -16.52 5.45
N LEU A 262 20.02 -16.94 5.01
CA LEU A 262 19.24 -16.26 3.99
C LEU A 262 17.77 -16.24 4.40
N GLY A 263 17.16 -15.06 4.32
CA GLY A 263 15.71 -14.89 4.42
C GLY A 263 15.20 -14.00 3.29
N VAL A 264 13.95 -14.20 2.87
CA VAL A 264 13.29 -13.38 1.86
C VAL A 264 12.31 -12.43 2.52
N ILE A 265 12.26 -11.19 2.03
CA ILE A 265 11.27 -10.20 2.46
C ILE A 265 9.94 -10.51 1.78
N ARG A 266 8.97 -11.01 2.55
CA ARG A 266 7.65 -11.43 2.06
C ARG A 266 6.75 -10.25 1.73
N GLY A 267 5.72 -10.51 0.93
CA GLY A 267 4.71 -9.53 0.51
C GLY A 267 4.91 -9.06 -0.93
N LEU A 268 4.05 -8.14 -1.35
CA LEU A 268 4.01 -7.60 -2.71
C LEU A 268 4.16 -6.07 -2.69
N GLY A 269 4.78 -5.53 -3.75
CA GLY A 269 4.99 -4.10 -3.92
C GLY A 269 6.36 -3.60 -3.45
N LYS A 270 6.44 -2.31 -3.15
CA LYS A 270 7.70 -1.62 -2.85
C LYS A 270 8.42 -2.24 -1.65
N ASP A 271 9.73 -2.40 -1.80
CA ASP A 271 10.65 -2.94 -0.78
C ASP A 271 10.36 -4.41 -0.38
N LYS A 272 9.54 -5.13 -1.16
CA LYS A 272 9.25 -6.57 -1.00
C LYS A 272 9.90 -7.40 -2.12
N GLY A 273 10.03 -8.71 -1.90
CA GLY A 273 10.72 -9.62 -2.84
C GLY A 273 12.25 -9.54 -2.81
N GLY A 274 12.82 -8.65 -1.99
CA GLY A 274 14.25 -8.64 -1.67
C GLY A 274 14.63 -9.76 -0.70
N ALA A 275 15.90 -9.80 -0.31
CA ALA A 275 16.42 -10.78 0.64
C ALA A 275 17.34 -10.14 1.68
N VAL A 276 17.39 -10.78 2.84
CA VAL A 276 18.30 -10.49 3.94
C VAL A 276 19.31 -11.62 4.00
N GLN A 277 20.60 -11.29 3.92
CA GLN A 277 21.68 -12.25 3.97
C GLN A 277 22.57 -11.98 5.19
N ILE A 278 22.88 -13.03 5.94
CA ILE A 278 23.88 -12.99 7.00
C ILE A 278 25.26 -13.20 6.36
N VAL A 279 26.12 -12.21 6.49
CA VAL A 279 27.52 -12.27 6.05
C VAL A 279 28.39 -12.52 7.27
N THR A 280 29.12 -13.64 7.26
CA THR A 280 30.05 -14.07 8.32
C THR A 280 31.49 -13.83 7.91
#